data_AF-A0A6N2D7W5-F1
#
_entry.id   AF-A0A6N2D7W5-F1
#
_cell.length_a   1.000
_cell.length_b   1.000
_cell.length_c   1.000
_cell.angle_alpha   90.00
_cell.angle_beta   90.00
_cell.angle_gamma   90.00
#
_symmetry.space_group_name_H-M   'P 1'
#
loop_
_entity.id
_entity.type
_entity.pdbx_description
1 polymer ?
#
loop_
_entity_poly.entity_id
_entity_poly.type
_entity_poly.pdbx_seq_one_letter_code
_entity_poly.pdbx_strand_id
1 'polypeptide(L)'
;MFRIKLIVLFLVVLLGFLGAAGLFLSGVSRTVTTDTEMRLIAAREAVQAAIRLHEYSLVRSVEELAVTPGVIRALHCPRTEEDLEQQRREQTPQLGADGTPVRDALGRIIDTEGRPIETDARFSCATTADVEVRRALAAWNTRHAENRERDEFAFLPDRGLGNAMPREPDLLLVADSQGVVMGRVGHDMEHWFGPSRPNMNQFPVVGRTEAFGVQHDFIAWRDRDSDAPRLAQVAAAPIHGPEVDGERPFLGSVLVGYLVSNRIADDMARLVSETDIAFYFVRDGAISFPGSSLTERERLRQHLGSGPFVTDDGEELDTLGLIQQPGALFRTSFDGREYALISQMAARSEDGRPVAGAMVVTSLSVPVLPVRGAFQNLLLVAFILLLVGVGGSTVVVSQMLKPIEEISKGIQEVIAGNRDYMWPVEDSNYLCDMSHSLNIMSARLQGKPDPDTDEAADAAWGGGGGPSGGAKPAAGAGPKAGASAGGITGLGGLRGRSARKTEDDDSSADGPDPA
;
A
#
# COMPACT_ATOMS: atom_id res chain seq x y z
N MET A 1 -21.32 57.85 -11.46
CA MET A 1 -21.51 56.62 -12.27
C MET A 1 -20.21 55.85 -12.55
N PHE A 2 -19.08 56.49 -12.88
CA PHE A 2 -17.84 55.78 -13.23
C PHE A 2 -17.32 54.82 -12.15
N ARG A 3 -17.30 55.26 -10.87
CA ARG A 3 -16.89 54.42 -9.73
C ARG A 3 -17.73 53.14 -9.60
N ILE A 4 -19.05 53.24 -9.80
CA ILE A 4 -19.96 52.09 -9.75
C ILE A 4 -19.66 51.12 -10.89
N LYS A 5 -19.43 51.61 -12.11
CA LYS A 5 -19.07 50.76 -13.26
C LYS A 5 -17.77 50.01 -13.03
N LEU A 6 -16.77 50.65 -12.42
CA LEU A 6 -15.48 50.04 -12.13
C LEU A 6 -15.61 48.96 -11.04
N ILE A 7 -16.39 49.22 -9.98
CA ILE A 7 -16.69 48.22 -8.95
C ILE A 7 -17.42 47.02 -9.56
N VAL A 8 -18.43 47.25 -10.41
CA VAL A 8 -19.18 46.16 -11.08
C VAL A 8 -18.27 45.33 -11.99
N LEU A 9 -17.42 45.98 -12.81
CA LEU A 9 -16.44 45.28 -13.65
C LEU A 9 -15.54 44.37 -12.81
N PHE A 10 -15.04 44.89 -11.69
CA PHE A 10 -14.15 44.15 -10.81
C PHE A 10 -14.83 42.96 -10.15
N LEU A 11 -16.09 43.12 -9.73
CA LEU A 11 -16.91 42.06 -9.16
C LEU A 11 -17.18 40.95 -10.19
N VAL A 12 -17.41 41.32 -11.46
CA VAL A 12 -17.56 40.35 -12.57
C VAL A 12 -16.26 39.58 -12.81
N VAL A 13 -15.10 40.24 -12.81
CA VAL A 13 -13.79 39.58 -12.97
C VAL A 13 -13.51 38.63 -11.80
N LEU A 14 -13.81 39.05 -10.57
CA LEU A 14 -13.68 38.21 -9.37
C LEU A 14 -14.57 36.96 -9.46
N LEU A 15 -15.85 37.13 -9.81
CA LEU A 15 -16.78 36.02 -9.98
C LEU A 15 -16.34 35.07 -11.10
N GLY A 16 -15.84 35.61 -12.21
CA GLY A 16 -15.28 34.82 -13.31
C GLY A 16 -14.06 34.01 -12.87
N PHE A 17 -13.16 34.61 -12.09
CA PHE A 17 -11.99 33.93 -11.54
C PHE A 17 -12.38 32.83 -10.54
N LEU A 18 -13.32 33.11 -9.63
CA LEU A 18 -13.85 32.11 -8.69
C LEU A 18 -14.54 30.95 -9.40
N GLY A 19 -15.30 31.23 -10.46
CA GLY A 19 -15.92 30.22 -11.31
C GLY A 19 -14.88 29.35 -12.03
N ALA A 20 -13.85 29.96 -12.63
CA ALA A 20 -12.75 29.24 -13.28
C ALA A 20 -11.96 28.39 -12.29
N ALA A 21 -11.68 28.91 -11.09
CA ALA A 21 -11.02 28.16 -10.01
C ALA A 21 -11.86 26.97 -9.55
N GLY A 22 -13.18 27.14 -9.43
CA GLY A 22 -14.11 26.05 -9.10
C GLY A 22 -14.15 24.95 -10.16
N LEU A 23 -14.15 25.31 -11.44
CA LEU A 23 -14.07 24.34 -12.54
C LEU A 23 -12.73 23.60 -12.54
N PHE A 24 -11.62 24.32 -12.35
CA PHE A 24 -10.29 23.73 -12.25
C PHE A 24 -10.20 22.72 -11.09
N LEU A 25 -10.76 23.07 -9.93
CA LEU A 25 -10.85 22.16 -8.77
C LEU A 25 -11.63 20.89 -9.08
N SER A 26 -12.78 21.02 -9.73
CA SER A 26 -13.59 19.85 -10.11
C SER A 26 -12.83 18.93 -11.07
N GLY A 27 -12.03 19.51 -11.97
CA GLY A 27 -11.14 18.77 -12.88
C GLY A 27 -10.03 18.04 -12.13
N VAL A 28 -9.28 18.74 -11.28
CA VAL A 28 -8.18 18.15 -10.50
C VAL A 28 -8.70 17.03 -9.59
N SER A 29 -9.83 17.23 -8.92
CA SER A 29 -10.44 16.20 -8.08
C SER A 29 -10.75 14.94 -8.88
N ARG A 30 -11.31 15.08 -10.10
CA ARG A 30 -11.58 13.95 -11.00
C ARG A 30 -10.28 13.26 -11.44
N THR A 31 -9.25 14.02 -11.79
CA THR A 31 -7.96 13.45 -12.19
C THR A 31 -7.31 12.66 -11.06
N VAL A 32 -7.34 13.17 -9.83
CA VAL A 32 -6.78 12.47 -8.67
C VAL A 32 -7.57 11.21 -8.34
N THR A 33 -8.91 11.24 -8.42
CA THR A 33 -9.72 10.03 -8.22
C THR A 33 -9.42 8.98 -9.29
N THR A 34 -9.33 9.38 -10.57
CA THR A 34 -9.01 8.45 -11.65
C THR A 34 -7.59 7.88 -11.53
N ASP A 35 -6.59 8.67 -11.13
CA ASP A 35 -5.24 8.15 -10.87
C ASP A 35 -5.25 7.12 -9.73
N THR A 36 -6.00 7.41 -8.66
CA THR A 36 -6.12 6.49 -7.51
C THR A 36 -6.83 5.18 -7.90
N GLU A 37 -7.87 5.25 -8.72
CA GLU A 37 -8.57 4.07 -9.27
C GLU A 37 -7.66 3.24 -10.17
N MET A 38 -6.89 3.88 -11.06
CA MET A 38 -5.92 3.19 -11.92
C MET A 38 -4.82 2.50 -11.10
N ARG A 39 -4.32 3.16 -10.04
CA ARG A 39 -3.39 2.55 -9.09
C ARG A 39 -4.00 1.35 -8.38
N LEU A 40 -5.27 1.44 -7.98
CA LEU A 40 -5.97 0.34 -7.32
C LEU A 40 -6.18 -0.86 -8.26
N ILE A 41 -6.46 -0.62 -9.54
CA ILE A 41 -6.52 -1.67 -10.57
C ILE A 41 -5.15 -2.32 -10.74
N ALA A 42 -4.09 -1.52 -10.89
CA ALA A 42 -2.71 -2.04 -10.98
C ALA A 42 -2.31 -2.83 -9.71
N ALA A 43 -2.75 -2.36 -8.54
CA ALA A 43 -2.57 -3.06 -7.27
C ALA A 43 -3.25 -4.42 -7.24
N ARG A 44 -4.51 -4.48 -7.68
CA ARG A 44 -5.24 -5.75 -7.82
C ARG A 44 -4.51 -6.72 -8.73
N GLU A 45 -4.01 -6.24 -9.88
CA GLU A 45 -3.26 -7.07 -10.82
C GLU A 45 -1.94 -7.58 -10.22
N ALA A 46 -1.21 -6.72 -9.50
CA ALA A 46 -0.01 -7.12 -8.79
C ALA A 46 -0.28 -8.16 -7.70
N VAL A 47 -1.35 -7.98 -6.91
CA VAL A 47 -1.79 -8.96 -5.89
C VAL A 47 -2.22 -10.28 -6.55
N GLN A 48 -2.96 -10.22 -7.65
CA GLN A 48 -3.36 -11.41 -8.40
C GLN A 48 -2.13 -12.16 -8.95
N ALA A 49 -1.15 -11.43 -9.49
CA ALA A 49 0.10 -12.01 -9.96
C ALA A 49 0.89 -12.65 -8.81
N ALA A 50 0.95 -12.00 -7.65
CA ALA A 50 1.60 -12.54 -6.45
C ALA A 50 0.92 -13.83 -5.96
N ILE A 51 -0.42 -13.87 -5.91
CA ILE A 51 -1.19 -15.07 -5.54
C ILE A 51 -0.91 -16.23 -6.51
N ARG A 52 -0.90 -15.98 -7.82
CA ARG A 52 -0.59 -17.02 -8.83
C ARG A 52 0.86 -17.50 -8.75
N LEU A 53 1.78 -16.58 -8.48
CA LEU A 53 3.18 -16.92 -8.30
C LEU A 53 3.37 -17.79 -7.04
N HIS A 54 2.65 -17.48 -5.96
CA HIS A 54 2.59 -18.30 -4.76
C HIS A 54 2.02 -19.70 -5.02
N GLU A 55 0.92 -19.78 -5.76
CA GLU A 55 0.30 -21.03 -6.20
C GLU A 55 1.29 -21.90 -6.99
N TYR A 56 1.96 -21.31 -7.98
CA TYR A 56 2.97 -22.02 -8.78
C TYR A 56 4.13 -22.55 -7.92
N SER A 57 4.66 -21.73 -7.01
CA SER A 57 5.72 -22.12 -6.09
C SER A 57 5.27 -23.28 -5.19
N LEU A 58 4.05 -23.21 -4.65
CA LEU A 58 3.44 -24.27 -3.85
C LEU A 58 3.29 -25.59 -4.61
N VAL A 59 2.70 -25.54 -5.81
CA VAL A 59 2.51 -26.70 -6.70
C VAL A 59 3.86 -27.36 -7.00
N ARG A 60 4.87 -26.56 -7.34
CA ARG A 60 6.21 -27.08 -7.61
C ARG A 60 6.87 -27.70 -6.38
N SER A 61 6.74 -27.08 -5.21
CA SER A 61 7.30 -27.63 -3.96
C SER A 61 6.66 -28.98 -3.61
N VAL A 62 5.35 -29.14 -3.80
CA VAL A 62 4.68 -30.41 -3.50
C VAL A 62 5.05 -31.50 -4.49
N GLU A 63 5.23 -31.16 -5.77
CA GLU A 63 5.67 -32.10 -6.81
C GLU A 63 7.08 -32.63 -6.50
N GLU A 64 8.01 -31.74 -6.16
CA GLU A 64 9.38 -32.11 -5.80
C GLU A 64 9.39 -33.01 -4.55
N LEU A 65 8.54 -32.69 -3.57
CA LEU A 65 8.47 -33.48 -2.35
C LEU A 65 7.80 -34.84 -2.57
N ALA A 66 6.76 -34.91 -3.41
CA ALA A 66 6.05 -36.15 -3.72
C ALA A 66 6.95 -37.21 -4.37
N VAL A 67 7.93 -36.78 -5.16
CA VAL A 67 8.91 -37.67 -5.82
C VAL A 67 10.17 -37.89 -5.00
N THR A 68 10.26 -37.36 -3.77
CA THR A 68 11.45 -37.50 -2.94
C THR A 68 11.62 -38.96 -2.49
N PRO A 69 12.76 -39.63 -2.82
CA PRO A 69 12.95 -41.05 -2.53
C PRO A 69 12.82 -41.43 -1.05
N GLY A 70 13.16 -40.52 -0.14
CA GLY A 70 12.99 -40.72 1.29
C GLY A 70 11.52 -40.82 1.70
N VAL A 71 10.66 -39.98 1.13
CA VAL A 71 9.22 -39.99 1.39
C VAL A 71 8.57 -41.25 0.82
N ILE A 72 8.87 -41.59 -0.43
CA ILE A 72 8.35 -42.82 -1.08
C ILE A 72 8.74 -44.06 -0.26
N ARG A 73 10.01 -44.16 0.15
CA ARG A 73 10.50 -45.29 0.96
C ARG A 73 9.81 -45.36 2.32
N ALA A 74 9.66 -44.23 2.99
CA ALA A 74 9.03 -44.18 4.31
C ALA A 74 7.58 -44.67 4.30
N LEU A 75 6.83 -44.47 3.21
CA LEU A 75 5.47 -44.98 3.05
C LEU A 75 5.38 -46.52 2.90
N HIS A 76 6.48 -47.19 2.58
CA HIS A 76 6.54 -48.65 2.60
C HIS A 76 6.89 -49.21 3.98
N CYS A 77 7.25 -48.35 4.94
CA CYS A 77 7.62 -48.78 6.27
C CYS A 77 6.40 -49.07 7.16
N PRO A 78 6.53 -50.00 8.11
CA PRO A 78 5.49 -50.24 9.10
C PRO A 78 5.24 -49.00 9.97
N ARG A 79 3.99 -48.87 10.43
CA ARG A 79 3.53 -47.69 11.19
C ARG A 79 3.87 -47.77 12.66
N THR A 80 3.68 -48.96 13.23
CA THR A 80 3.89 -49.21 14.65
C THR A 80 5.22 -49.93 14.87
N GLU A 81 5.79 -49.77 16.07
CA GLU A 81 6.99 -50.54 16.43
C GLU A 81 6.69 -52.04 16.49
N GLU A 82 5.45 -52.43 16.81
CA GLU A 82 5.02 -53.84 16.79
C GLU A 82 5.06 -54.42 15.37
N ASP A 83 4.49 -53.72 14.38
CA ASP A 83 4.55 -54.14 12.98
C ASP A 83 6.00 -54.18 12.47
N LEU A 84 6.83 -53.24 12.92
CA LEU A 84 8.25 -53.19 12.57
C LEU A 84 9.03 -54.35 13.20
N GLU A 85 8.77 -54.68 14.45
CA GLU A 85 9.32 -55.87 15.11
C GLU A 85 8.84 -57.15 14.42
N GLN A 86 7.57 -57.23 14.05
CA GLN A 86 7.03 -58.36 13.30
C GLN A 86 7.76 -58.50 11.95
N GLN A 87 7.89 -57.41 11.20
CA GLN A 87 8.63 -57.39 9.94
C GLN A 87 10.10 -57.81 10.14
N ARG A 88 10.76 -57.33 11.21
CA ARG A 88 12.14 -57.74 11.54
C ARG A 88 12.21 -59.24 11.86
N ARG A 89 11.21 -59.81 12.55
CA ARG A 89 11.14 -61.25 12.85
C ARG A 89 10.94 -62.06 11.57
N GLU A 90 10.02 -61.65 10.69
CA GLU A 90 9.77 -62.28 9.39
C GLU A 90 11.00 -62.18 8.46
N GLN A 91 11.76 -61.09 8.56
CA GLN A 91 13.00 -60.89 7.79
C GLN A 91 14.26 -61.46 8.47
N THR A 92 14.13 -62.11 9.63
CA THR A 92 15.28 -62.73 10.29
C THR A 92 15.64 -64.02 9.56
N PRO A 93 16.82 -64.10 8.92
CA PRO A 93 17.22 -65.30 8.19
C PRO A 93 17.32 -66.49 9.13
N GLN A 94 16.79 -67.63 8.70
CA GLN A 94 17.06 -68.88 9.39
C GLN A 94 18.57 -69.15 9.32
N LEU A 95 19.22 -69.35 10.46
CA LEU A 95 20.65 -69.65 10.52
C LEU A 95 20.85 -71.16 10.65
N GLY A 96 21.76 -71.72 9.84
CA GLY A 96 22.20 -73.10 9.95
C GLY A 96 23.04 -73.33 11.20
N ALA A 97 23.40 -74.59 11.47
CA ALA A 97 24.24 -74.96 12.62
C ALA A 97 25.63 -74.30 12.59
N ASP A 98 26.09 -73.87 11.42
CA ASP A 98 27.35 -73.14 11.20
C ASP A 98 27.21 -71.61 11.28
N GLY A 99 26.00 -71.11 11.57
CA GLY A 99 25.70 -69.69 11.63
C GLY A 99 25.52 -69.01 10.27
N THR A 100 25.50 -69.75 9.16
CA THR A 100 25.25 -69.18 7.83
C THR A 100 23.74 -69.13 7.51
N PRO A 101 23.26 -68.13 6.75
CA PRO A 101 21.86 -68.09 6.34
C PRO A 101 21.49 -69.32 5.50
N VAL A 102 20.45 -70.04 5.93
CA VAL A 102 19.89 -71.17 5.19
C VAL A 102 19.28 -70.64 3.90
N ARG A 103 19.53 -71.37 2.80
CA ARG A 103 19.04 -71.03 1.47
C ARG A 103 18.11 -72.12 0.94
N ASP A 104 17.08 -71.71 0.20
CA ASP A 104 16.20 -72.64 -0.51
C ASP A 104 16.92 -73.32 -1.69
N ALA A 105 16.22 -74.23 -2.37
CA ALA A 105 16.74 -74.94 -3.54
C ALA A 105 17.13 -74.01 -4.72
N LEU A 106 16.67 -72.75 -4.70
CA LEU A 106 16.98 -71.72 -5.69
C LEU A 106 18.11 -70.77 -5.21
N GLY A 107 18.70 -71.04 -4.04
CA GLY A 107 19.78 -70.24 -3.48
C GLY A 107 19.33 -68.95 -2.79
N ARG A 108 18.02 -68.74 -2.59
CA ARG A 108 17.46 -67.57 -1.90
C ARG A 108 17.50 -67.79 -0.39
N ILE A 109 17.78 -66.74 0.38
CA ILE A 109 17.79 -66.84 1.85
C ILE A 109 16.35 -67.04 2.33
N ILE A 110 16.13 -67.96 3.27
CA ILE A 110 14.81 -68.24 3.84
C ILE A 110 14.68 -67.77 5.29
N ASP A 111 13.46 -67.42 5.69
CA ASP A 111 13.09 -67.08 7.06
C ASP A 111 12.94 -68.34 7.93
N THR A 112 12.62 -68.15 9.21
CA THR A 112 12.41 -69.25 10.16
C THR A 112 11.23 -70.17 9.82
N GLU A 113 10.35 -69.75 8.91
CA GLU A 113 9.21 -70.54 8.43
C GLU A 113 9.46 -71.19 7.05
N GLY A 114 10.66 -71.03 6.50
CA GLY A 114 11.05 -71.59 5.21
C GLY A 114 10.58 -70.79 4.00
N ARG A 115 10.10 -69.55 4.18
CA ARG A 115 9.70 -68.67 3.09
C ARG A 115 10.91 -67.87 2.60
N PRO A 116 11.05 -67.62 1.28
CA PRO A 116 12.13 -66.79 0.78
C PRO A 116 12.00 -65.36 1.32
N ILE A 117 13.06 -64.86 1.95
CA ILE A 117 13.15 -63.47 2.36
C ILE A 117 13.36 -62.63 1.11
N GLU A 118 12.40 -61.78 0.76
CA GLU A 118 12.59 -60.76 -0.26
C GLU A 118 13.58 -59.73 0.24
N THR A 119 14.86 -59.92 -0.10
CA THR A 119 15.93 -58.98 0.17
C THR A 119 15.90 -57.80 -0.81
N ASP A 120 14.72 -57.23 -1.11
CA ASP A 120 14.71 -55.93 -1.77
C ASP A 120 15.14 -54.89 -0.73
N ALA A 121 16.47 -54.74 -0.60
CA ALA A 121 17.11 -53.81 0.32
C ALA A 121 16.65 -52.35 0.12
N ARG A 122 15.90 -52.06 -0.95
CA ARG A 122 15.26 -50.77 -1.18
C ARG A 122 14.11 -50.48 -0.21
N PHE A 123 13.49 -51.50 0.40
CA PHE A 123 12.33 -51.38 1.29
C PHE A 123 12.55 -51.92 2.71
N SER A 124 13.80 -52.25 3.10
CA SER A 124 14.07 -52.58 4.49
C SER A 124 14.00 -51.32 5.36
N CYS A 125 13.18 -51.40 6.42
CA CYS A 125 12.94 -50.28 7.31
C CYS A 125 13.71 -50.47 8.61
N ALA A 126 14.58 -49.50 8.93
CA ALA A 126 15.30 -49.50 10.20
C ALA A 126 14.45 -48.90 11.33
N THR A 127 13.53 -48.00 10.98
CA THR A 127 12.64 -47.30 11.91
C THR A 127 11.20 -47.28 11.38
N THR A 128 10.25 -46.82 12.19
CA THR A 128 8.85 -46.68 11.77
C THR A 128 8.70 -45.62 10.68
N ALA A 129 7.60 -45.71 9.92
CA ALA A 129 7.30 -44.77 8.86
C ALA A 129 7.30 -43.30 9.31
N ASP A 130 6.82 -42.98 10.51
CA ASP A 130 6.83 -41.61 11.04
C ASP A 130 8.25 -41.04 11.13
N VAL A 131 9.19 -41.80 11.69
CA VAL A 131 10.57 -41.37 11.86
C VAL A 131 11.24 -41.15 10.51
N GLU A 132 11.03 -42.06 9.55
CA GLU A 132 11.58 -41.93 8.20
C GLU A 132 10.97 -40.75 7.42
N VAL A 133 9.64 -40.57 7.48
CA VAL A 133 8.96 -39.43 6.86
C VAL A 133 9.51 -38.12 7.44
N ARG A 134 9.57 -37.99 8.77
CA ARG A 134 10.07 -36.77 9.42
C ARG A 134 11.52 -36.47 9.04
N ARG A 135 12.37 -37.49 8.95
CA ARG A 135 13.75 -37.34 8.48
C ARG A 135 13.79 -36.85 7.03
N ALA A 136 12.98 -37.42 6.15
CA ALA A 136 12.91 -37.02 4.74
C ALA A 136 12.39 -35.59 4.57
N LEU A 137 11.34 -35.22 5.30
CA LEU A 137 10.77 -33.87 5.31
C LEU A 137 11.76 -32.84 5.86
N ALA A 138 12.48 -33.16 6.94
CA ALA A 138 13.50 -32.27 7.51
C ALA A 138 14.66 -32.05 6.52
N ALA A 139 15.15 -33.12 5.89
CA ALA A 139 16.19 -33.03 4.87
C ALA A 139 15.75 -32.19 3.65
N TRP A 140 14.50 -32.33 3.23
CA TRP A 140 13.92 -31.49 2.18
C TRP A 140 13.83 -30.02 2.62
N ASN A 141 13.32 -29.75 3.83
CA ASN A 141 13.18 -28.38 4.35
C ASN A 141 14.54 -27.68 4.48
N THR A 142 15.59 -28.35 4.95
CA THR A 142 16.95 -27.80 5.00
C THR A 142 17.47 -27.42 3.62
N ARG A 143 17.31 -28.30 2.62
CA ARG A 143 17.71 -28.01 1.24
C ARG A 143 16.93 -26.83 0.65
N HIS A 144 15.64 -26.76 0.92
CA HIS A 144 14.81 -25.63 0.52
C HIS A 144 15.25 -24.34 1.24
N ALA A 145 15.63 -24.40 2.53
CA ALA A 145 16.15 -23.26 3.28
C ALA A 145 17.41 -22.66 2.66
N GLU A 146 18.37 -23.48 2.24
CA GLU A 146 19.58 -23.02 1.55
C GLU A 146 19.26 -22.28 0.23
N ASN A 147 18.26 -22.75 -0.52
CA ASN A 147 17.78 -22.07 -1.71
C ASN A 147 17.06 -20.75 -1.37
N ARG A 148 16.29 -20.73 -0.28
CA ARG A 148 15.57 -19.52 0.19
C ARG A 148 16.54 -18.43 0.62
N GLU A 149 17.58 -18.73 1.38
CA GLU A 149 18.58 -17.72 1.79
C GLU A 149 19.28 -17.08 0.58
N ARG A 150 19.51 -17.85 -0.48
CA ARG A 150 20.06 -17.33 -1.74
C ARG A 150 19.10 -16.34 -2.41
N ASP A 151 17.81 -16.61 -2.35
CA ASP A 151 16.78 -15.86 -3.07
C ASP A 151 16.12 -14.74 -2.22
N GLU A 152 16.31 -14.74 -0.91
CA GLU A 152 15.71 -13.77 0.02
C GLU A 152 16.08 -12.33 -0.35
N PHE A 153 17.32 -12.13 -0.78
CA PHE A 153 17.83 -10.81 -1.20
C PHE A 153 17.56 -10.46 -2.67
N ALA A 154 17.12 -11.42 -3.48
CA ALA A 154 16.75 -11.16 -4.86
C ALA A 154 15.39 -10.46 -4.93
N PHE A 155 15.26 -9.46 -5.82
CA PHE A 155 13.98 -8.85 -6.12
C PHE A 155 13.05 -9.90 -6.77
N LEU A 156 11.74 -9.83 -6.56
CA LEU A 156 10.79 -10.87 -7.03
C LEU A 156 10.96 -11.33 -8.50
N PRO A 157 11.25 -10.45 -9.49
CA PRO A 157 11.49 -10.84 -10.88
C PRO A 157 12.77 -11.67 -11.08
N ASP A 158 13.75 -11.52 -10.19
CA ASP A 158 15.04 -12.23 -10.24
C ASP A 158 14.99 -13.56 -9.50
N ARG A 159 13.93 -13.81 -8.70
CA ARG A 159 13.73 -15.09 -8.03
C ARG A 159 13.31 -16.14 -9.04
N GLY A 160 13.86 -17.34 -8.93
CA GLY A 160 13.33 -18.49 -9.66
C GLY A 160 11.85 -18.67 -9.31
N LEU A 161 10.99 -18.90 -10.31
CA LEU A 161 9.53 -19.02 -10.11
C LEU A 161 9.15 -20.05 -9.02
N GLY A 162 9.99 -21.07 -8.79
CA GLY A 162 9.79 -22.07 -7.74
C GLY A 162 10.02 -21.59 -6.31
N ASN A 163 10.76 -20.48 -6.12
CA ASN A 163 11.20 -19.98 -4.81
C ASN A 163 10.58 -18.61 -4.47
N ALA A 164 9.40 -18.33 -5.03
CA ALA A 164 8.74 -17.04 -4.86
C ALA A 164 8.40 -16.72 -3.39
N MET A 165 8.17 -17.76 -2.58
CA MET A 165 8.02 -17.64 -1.13
C MET A 165 9.32 -18.02 -0.43
N PRO A 166 10.16 -17.06 -0.02
CA PRO A 166 11.41 -17.33 0.69
C PRO A 166 11.18 -17.67 2.17
N ARG A 167 10.08 -18.35 2.51
CA ARG A 167 9.76 -18.74 3.90
C ARG A 167 9.55 -20.25 4.03
N GLU A 168 9.74 -20.76 5.23
CA GLU A 168 9.44 -22.16 5.53
C GLU A 168 7.94 -22.39 5.40
N PRO A 169 7.52 -23.55 4.86
CA PRO A 169 6.14 -23.93 4.89
C PRO A 169 5.65 -24.01 6.34
N ASP A 170 4.51 -23.38 6.60
CA ASP A 170 3.85 -23.48 7.90
C ASP A 170 3.28 -24.89 8.09
N LEU A 171 2.88 -25.54 6.99
CA LEU A 171 2.34 -26.89 6.94
C LEU A 171 3.19 -27.76 6.00
N LEU A 172 3.77 -28.84 6.51
CA LEU A 172 4.44 -29.86 5.71
C LEU A 172 4.02 -31.24 6.22
N LEU A 173 3.16 -31.92 5.46
CA LEU A 173 2.48 -33.15 5.87
C LEU A 173 2.63 -34.22 4.81
N VAL A 174 2.75 -35.47 5.24
CA VAL A 174 2.61 -36.66 4.37
C VAL A 174 1.53 -37.55 4.97
N ALA A 175 0.58 -37.96 4.15
CA ALA A 175 -0.43 -38.95 4.47
C ALA A 175 -0.27 -40.20 3.61
N ASP A 176 -0.77 -41.32 4.13
CA ASP A 176 -0.92 -42.58 3.40
C ASP A 176 -2.09 -42.52 2.39
N SER A 177 -2.35 -43.65 1.72
CA SER A 177 -3.48 -43.81 0.79
C SER A 177 -4.87 -43.71 1.43
N GLN A 178 -4.97 -43.75 2.76
CA GLN A 178 -6.22 -43.61 3.51
C GLN A 178 -6.41 -42.20 4.10
N GLY A 179 -5.47 -41.28 3.82
CA GLY A 179 -5.46 -39.92 4.35
C GLY A 179 -4.94 -39.82 5.80
N VAL A 180 -4.43 -40.90 6.39
CA VAL A 180 -3.84 -40.88 7.73
C VAL A 180 -2.46 -40.23 7.66
N VAL A 181 -2.25 -39.18 8.45
CA VAL A 181 -0.95 -38.48 8.54
C VAL A 181 0.13 -39.43 9.06
N MET A 182 1.15 -39.63 8.23
CA MET A 182 2.30 -40.48 8.49
C MET A 182 3.45 -39.71 9.12
N GLY A 183 3.62 -38.42 8.81
CA GLY A 183 4.62 -37.56 9.44
C GLY A 183 4.47 -36.10 9.04
N ARG A 184 5.09 -35.21 9.83
CA ARG A 184 5.05 -33.76 9.63
C ARG A 184 6.34 -33.06 10.01
N VAL A 185 6.58 -31.90 9.42
CA VAL A 185 7.64 -30.95 9.81
C VAL A 185 7.05 -29.53 9.77
N GLY A 186 7.45 -28.65 10.71
CA GLY A 186 6.90 -27.30 10.82
C GLY A 186 7.00 -26.71 12.23
N HIS A 187 6.47 -25.50 12.40
CA HIS A 187 6.45 -24.81 13.69
C HIS A 187 5.42 -25.48 14.63
N ASP A 188 5.84 -25.86 15.85
CA ASP A 188 5.07 -26.62 16.84
C ASP A 188 4.79 -28.12 16.50
N MET A 189 5.86 -28.92 16.53
CA MET A 189 5.87 -30.35 16.20
C MET A 189 5.17 -31.26 17.23
N GLU A 190 4.91 -30.79 18.45
CA GLU A 190 4.49 -31.65 19.56
C GLU A 190 2.98 -31.60 19.86
N HIS A 191 2.26 -30.57 19.39
CA HIS A 191 0.90 -30.30 19.86
C HIS A 191 -0.26 -30.75 18.94
N TRP A 192 -0.03 -31.50 17.85
CA TRP A 192 -1.15 -32.04 17.07
C TRP A 192 -1.73 -33.32 17.66
N PHE A 193 -2.89 -33.13 18.31
CA PHE A 193 -4.03 -34.04 18.53
C PHE A 193 -3.77 -35.45 19.03
N GLY A 194 -3.01 -35.63 20.12
CA GLY A 194 -3.06 -36.86 20.93
C GLY A 194 -3.28 -38.16 20.12
N PRO A 195 -4.25 -39.01 20.44
CA PRO A 195 -4.59 -40.20 19.64
C PRO A 195 -5.43 -39.93 18.37
N SER A 196 -5.89 -38.70 18.13
CA SER A 196 -6.84 -38.34 17.07
C SER A 196 -6.15 -37.63 15.90
N ARG A 197 -5.34 -38.35 15.12
CA ARG A 197 -4.73 -37.79 13.90
C ARG A 197 -5.85 -37.39 12.92
N PRO A 198 -5.92 -36.12 12.49
CA PRO A 198 -6.93 -35.70 11.53
C PRO A 198 -6.71 -36.44 10.21
N ASN A 199 -7.79 -37.00 9.67
CA ASN A 199 -7.76 -37.63 8.36
C ASN A 199 -7.67 -36.51 7.31
N MET A 200 -6.57 -36.47 6.55
CA MET A 200 -6.33 -35.46 5.51
C MET A 200 -7.39 -35.49 4.40
N ASN A 201 -8.10 -36.62 4.21
CA ASN A 201 -9.20 -36.71 3.25
C ASN A 201 -10.40 -35.82 3.60
N GLN A 202 -10.46 -35.25 4.82
CA GLN A 202 -11.43 -34.20 5.13
C GLN A 202 -11.19 -32.91 4.35
N PHE A 203 -9.97 -32.72 3.81
CA PHE A 203 -9.64 -31.60 2.93
C PHE A 203 -9.81 -32.05 1.48
N PRO A 204 -10.76 -31.44 0.71
CA PRO A 204 -11.00 -31.83 -0.67
C PRO A 204 -9.75 -31.78 -1.56
N VAL A 205 -8.84 -30.84 -1.31
CA VAL A 205 -7.56 -30.73 -2.02
C VAL A 205 -6.72 -32.01 -1.95
N VAL A 206 -6.76 -32.74 -0.84
CA VAL A 206 -6.02 -33.99 -0.64
C VAL A 206 -6.77 -35.16 -1.25
N GLY A 207 -8.07 -35.29 -0.94
CA GLY A 207 -8.89 -36.40 -1.44
C GLY A 207 -9.01 -36.44 -2.97
N ARG A 208 -8.77 -35.31 -3.65
CA ARG A 208 -8.74 -35.22 -5.12
C ARG A 208 -7.39 -35.59 -5.75
N THR A 209 -6.31 -35.74 -4.98
CA THR A 209 -4.97 -35.90 -5.56
C THR A 209 -4.78 -37.20 -6.34
N GLU A 210 -5.39 -38.30 -5.90
CA GLU A 210 -5.32 -39.59 -6.58
C GLU A 210 -5.93 -39.52 -7.99
N ALA A 211 -7.10 -38.89 -8.13
CA ALA A 211 -7.84 -38.83 -9.38
C ALA A 211 -7.36 -37.70 -10.33
N PHE A 212 -6.91 -36.57 -9.77
CA PHE A 212 -6.67 -35.34 -10.53
C PHE A 212 -5.21 -34.86 -10.48
N GLY A 213 -4.30 -35.62 -9.87
CA GLY A 213 -2.90 -35.23 -9.76
C GLY A 213 -2.69 -34.12 -8.74
N VAL A 214 -1.81 -33.17 -9.04
CA VAL A 214 -1.49 -32.08 -8.13
C VAL A 214 -2.67 -31.11 -8.01
N GLN A 215 -3.01 -30.74 -6.78
CA GLN A 215 -4.13 -29.87 -6.44
C GLN A 215 -3.64 -28.69 -5.62
N HIS A 216 -4.31 -27.55 -5.71
CA HIS A 216 -4.13 -26.41 -4.81
C HIS A 216 -5.48 -25.93 -4.31
N ASP A 217 -5.52 -25.38 -3.10
CA ASP A 217 -6.73 -24.77 -2.55
C ASP A 217 -6.41 -23.86 -1.35
N PHE A 218 -7.43 -23.22 -0.81
CA PHE A 218 -7.39 -22.57 0.48
C PHE A 218 -8.18 -23.39 1.50
N ILE A 219 -7.56 -23.70 2.64
CA ILE A 219 -8.22 -24.46 3.71
C ILE A 219 -8.31 -23.65 4.99
N ALA A 220 -9.35 -23.92 5.77
CA ALA A 220 -9.42 -23.52 7.17
C ALA A 220 -8.58 -24.51 8.00
N TRP A 221 -7.42 -24.06 8.43
CA TRP A 221 -6.51 -24.80 9.29
C TRP A 221 -6.76 -24.51 10.76
N ARG A 222 -6.59 -25.50 11.63
CA ARG A 222 -6.63 -25.35 13.09
C ARG A 222 -5.47 -26.12 13.71
N ASP A 223 -4.77 -25.46 14.62
CA ASP A 223 -3.71 -26.12 15.39
C ASP A 223 -4.33 -27.03 16.48
N ARG A 224 -5.46 -26.63 17.09
CA ARG A 224 -6.28 -27.46 17.98
C ARG A 224 -7.77 -27.28 17.70
N ASP A 225 -8.62 -28.20 18.16
CA ASP A 225 -10.07 -28.13 17.90
C ASP A 225 -10.71 -26.88 18.51
N SER A 226 -10.14 -26.41 19.62
CA SER A 226 -10.51 -25.18 20.32
C SER A 226 -10.06 -23.91 19.62
N ASP A 227 -9.09 -23.99 18.70
CA ASP A 227 -8.48 -22.81 18.13
C ASP A 227 -9.34 -22.22 17.01
N ALA A 228 -9.25 -20.90 16.87
CA ALA A 228 -9.88 -20.22 15.76
C ALA A 228 -9.27 -20.72 14.44
N PRO A 229 -10.10 -21.00 13.41
CA PRO A 229 -9.58 -21.40 12.11
C PRO A 229 -8.73 -20.28 11.51
N ARG A 230 -7.55 -20.66 11.04
CA ARG A 230 -6.63 -19.82 10.27
C ARG A 230 -6.74 -20.21 8.81
N LEU A 231 -6.61 -19.25 7.91
CA LEU A 231 -6.60 -19.55 6.48
C LEU A 231 -5.21 -20.03 6.08
N ALA A 232 -5.12 -21.14 5.36
CA ALA A 232 -3.88 -21.61 4.76
C ALA A 232 -4.07 -21.73 3.24
N GLN A 233 -3.11 -21.21 2.48
CA GLN A 233 -2.96 -21.56 1.07
C GLN A 233 -2.15 -22.85 1.00
N VAL A 234 -2.71 -23.89 0.38
CA VAL A 234 -2.12 -25.23 0.36
C VAL A 234 -2.06 -25.79 -1.04
N ALA A 235 -1.09 -26.66 -1.27
CA ALA A 235 -1.07 -27.55 -2.41
C ALA A 235 -0.80 -28.98 -1.94
N ALA A 236 -1.34 -29.94 -2.67
CA ALA A 236 -1.18 -31.35 -2.39
C ALA A 236 -0.85 -32.12 -3.67
N ALA A 237 0.03 -33.12 -3.57
CA ALA A 237 0.42 -33.97 -4.68
C ALA A 237 0.33 -35.45 -4.30
N PRO A 238 -0.05 -36.34 -5.24
CA PRO A 238 -0.07 -37.76 -5.01
C PRO A 238 1.36 -38.32 -4.98
N ILE A 239 1.59 -39.26 -4.07
CA ILE A 239 2.84 -40.01 -3.96
C ILE A 239 2.59 -41.37 -4.59
N HIS A 240 3.31 -41.65 -5.66
CA HIS A 240 3.22 -42.93 -6.35
C HIS A 240 4.44 -43.80 -6.05
N GLY A 241 4.19 -45.10 -5.95
CA GLY A 241 5.22 -46.11 -5.84
C GLY A 241 5.97 -46.34 -7.16
N PRO A 242 6.98 -47.22 -7.14
CA PRO A 242 7.59 -47.68 -8.37
C PRO A 242 6.54 -48.32 -9.29
N GLU A 243 6.76 -48.26 -10.59
CA GLU A 243 5.88 -48.88 -11.58
C GLU A 243 5.92 -50.41 -11.44
N VAL A 244 4.76 -51.02 -11.20
CA VAL A 244 4.55 -52.47 -11.09
C VAL A 244 3.50 -52.84 -12.12
N ASP A 245 3.84 -53.73 -13.06
CA ASP A 245 2.95 -54.17 -14.15
C ASP A 245 2.37 -53.03 -15.01
N GLY A 246 3.13 -51.94 -15.17
CA GLY A 246 2.72 -50.76 -15.96
C GLY A 246 1.82 -49.78 -15.20
N GLU A 247 1.52 -50.05 -13.94
CA GLU A 247 0.76 -49.17 -13.06
C GLU A 247 1.65 -48.58 -11.97
N ARG A 248 1.37 -47.34 -11.55
CA ARG A 248 2.07 -46.68 -10.45
C ARG A 248 1.16 -46.58 -9.25
N PRO A 249 1.27 -47.50 -8.27
CA PRO A 249 0.32 -47.58 -7.17
C PRO A 249 0.33 -46.27 -6.35
N PHE A 250 -0.85 -45.80 -5.99
CA PHE A 250 -1.01 -44.64 -5.11
C PHE A 250 -0.66 -45.03 -3.67
N LEU A 251 0.40 -44.44 -3.13
CA LEU A 251 0.88 -44.73 -1.78
C LEU A 251 0.34 -43.75 -0.74
N GLY A 252 -0.06 -42.56 -1.19
CA GLY A 252 -0.54 -41.50 -0.32
C GLY A 252 -0.36 -40.12 -0.94
N SER A 253 -0.34 -39.09 -0.11
CA SER A 253 -0.24 -37.70 -0.57
C SER A 253 0.69 -36.88 0.30
N VAL A 254 1.27 -35.85 -0.30
CA VAL A 254 1.98 -34.79 0.43
C VAL A 254 1.17 -33.52 0.36
N LEU A 255 1.17 -32.74 1.44
CA LEU A 255 0.60 -31.40 1.49
C LEU A 255 1.66 -30.41 1.98
N VAL A 256 1.81 -29.32 1.24
CA VAL A 256 2.60 -28.15 1.63
C VAL A 256 1.64 -26.97 1.76
N GLY A 257 1.81 -26.18 2.80
CA GLY A 257 0.91 -25.07 3.10
C GLY A 257 1.57 -23.90 3.79
N TYR A 258 0.95 -22.76 3.58
CA TYR A 258 1.40 -21.45 4.04
C TYR A 258 0.19 -20.76 4.69
N LEU A 259 0.29 -20.50 5.99
CA LEU A 259 -0.73 -19.77 6.74
C LEU A 259 -0.75 -18.32 6.26
N VAL A 260 -1.93 -17.86 5.88
CA VAL A 260 -2.19 -16.48 5.50
C VAL A 260 -2.13 -15.63 6.77
N SER A 261 -1.18 -14.71 6.81
CA SER A 261 -0.88 -13.89 8.00
C SER A 261 -0.74 -12.42 7.65
N ASN A 262 -0.73 -11.56 8.68
CA ASN A 262 -0.50 -10.12 8.52
C ASN A 262 0.83 -9.83 7.80
N ARG A 263 1.87 -10.64 8.05
CA ARG A 263 3.17 -10.48 7.40
C ARG A 263 3.08 -10.60 5.88
N ILE A 264 2.32 -11.56 5.36
CA ILE A 264 2.15 -11.72 3.90
C ILE A 264 1.38 -10.53 3.33
N ALA A 265 0.35 -10.08 4.03
CA ALA A 265 -0.42 -8.92 3.61
C ALA A 265 0.46 -7.65 3.58
N ASP A 266 1.31 -7.46 4.58
CA ASP A 266 2.29 -6.37 4.63
C ASP A 266 3.32 -6.47 3.50
N ASP A 267 3.85 -7.66 3.24
CA ASP A 267 4.82 -7.90 2.17
C ASP A 267 4.20 -7.59 0.81
N MET A 268 2.95 -8.01 0.57
CA MET A 268 2.22 -7.68 -0.66
C MET A 268 1.86 -6.19 -0.74
N ALA A 269 1.47 -5.56 0.37
CA ALA A 269 1.14 -4.13 0.43
C ALA A 269 2.37 -3.27 0.12
N ARG A 270 3.57 -3.73 0.50
CA ARG A 270 4.83 -3.06 0.13
C ARG A 270 5.14 -3.11 -1.37
N LEU A 271 4.64 -4.13 -2.09
CA LEU A 271 4.79 -4.21 -3.54
C LEU A 271 3.94 -3.16 -4.26
N VAL A 272 2.84 -2.74 -3.61
CA VAL A 272 1.91 -1.77 -4.17
C VAL A 272 1.76 -0.59 -3.21
N SER A 273 2.65 0.38 -3.36
CA SER A 273 2.70 1.59 -2.54
C SER A 273 1.32 2.21 -2.29
N GLU A 274 1.06 2.63 -1.05
CA GLU A 274 -0.17 3.34 -0.64
C GLU A 274 -1.47 2.50 -0.74
N THR A 275 -1.34 1.18 -0.75
CA THR A 275 -2.47 0.27 -0.64
C THR A 275 -2.35 -0.62 0.59
N ASP A 276 -3.49 -0.92 1.18
CA ASP A 276 -3.65 -1.90 2.24
C ASP A 276 -4.26 -3.18 1.64
N ILE A 277 -3.87 -4.34 2.17
CA ILE A 277 -4.36 -5.64 1.74
C ILE A 277 -5.02 -6.34 2.92
N ALA A 278 -6.17 -6.94 2.68
CA ALA A 278 -6.87 -7.77 3.65
C ALA A 278 -7.30 -9.07 2.98
N PHE A 279 -6.70 -10.19 3.36
CA PHE A 279 -7.17 -11.50 2.94
C PHE A 279 -8.47 -11.83 3.65
N TYR A 280 -9.47 -12.28 2.90
CA TYR A 280 -10.76 -12.69 3.44
C TYR A 280 -10.96 -14.20 3.30
N PHE A 281 -11.72 -14.75 4.23
CA PHE A 281 -12.21 -16.12 4.20
C PHE A 281 -13.70 -16.14 4.57
N VAL A 282 -14.50 -16.75 3.72
CA VAL A 282 -15.96 -16.87 3.87
C VAL A 282 -16.29 -18.28 4.34
N ARG A 283 -16.90 -18.39 5.51
CA ARG A 283 -17.35 -19.65 6.09
C ARG A 283 -18.73 -19.47 6.68
N ASP A 284 -19.67 -20.33 6.29
CA ASP A 284 -21.05 -20.31 6.79
C ASP A 284 -21.73 -18.93 6.61
N GLY A 285 -21.37 -18.22 5.53
CA GLY A 285 -21.83 -16.86 5.24
C GLY A 285 -21.14 -15.75 6.04
N ALA A 286 -20.31 -16.08 7.03
CA ALA A 286 -19.53 -15.10 7.78
C ALA A 286 -18.17 -14.85 7.11
N ILE A 287 -17.75 -13.59 7.10
CA ILE A 287 -16.46 -13.17 6.54
C ILE A 287 -15.48 -12.92 7.69
N SER A 288 -14.28 -13.46 7.55
CA SER A 288 -13.17 -13.24 8.47
C SER A 288 -11.95 -12.74 7.72
N PHE A 289 -11.10 -11.96 8.39
CA PHE A 289 -9.84 -11.44 7.84
C PHE A 289 -8.62 -12.04 8.55
N PRO A 290 -8.21 -13.27 8.18
CA PRO A 290 -7.13 -14.02 8.83
C PRO A 290 -5.74 -13.38 8.67
N GLY A 291 -5.54 -12.52 7.67
CA GLY A 291 -4.30 -11.77 7.49
C GLY A 291 -4.57 -10.42 6.82
N SER A 292 -4.05 -9.33 7.37
CA SER A 292 -4.19 -7.99 6.81
C SER A 292 -3.02 -7.07 7.15
N SER A 293 -2.72 -6.14 6.25
CA SER A 293 -1.78 -5.04 6.51
C SER A 293 -2.40 -3.91 7.35
N LEU A 294 -3.70 -3.99 7.63
CA LEU A 294 -4.45 -3.03 8.44
C LEU A 294 -4.26 -3.23 9.95
N THR A 295 -3.09 -3.71 10.38
CA THR A 295 -2.79 -4.03 11.78
C THR A 295 -2.93 -2.80 12.70
N GLU A 296 -2.50 -1.64 12.24
CA GLU A 296 -2.65 -0.36 12.95
C GLU A 296 -4.06 0.27 12.79
N ARG A 297 -4.91 -0.31 11.93
CA ARG A 297 -6.23 0.22 11.56
C ARG A 297 -7.34 -0.81 11.79
N GLU A 298 -7.35 -1.42 12.97
CA GLU A 298 -8.29 -2.47 13.35
C GLU A 298 -9.77 -2.10 13.12
N ARG A 299 -10.16 -0.85 13.39
CA ARG A 299 -11.55 -0.41 13.16
C ARG A 299 -11.91 -0.38 11.66
N LEU A 300 -10.97 -0.04 10.80
CA LEU A 300 -11.18 -0.12 9.34
C LEU A 300 -11.30 -1.58 8.92
N ARG A 301 -10.47 -2.48 9.46
CA ARG A 301 -10.58 -3.93 9.19
C ARG A 301 -11.95 -4.48 9.61
N GLN A 302 -12.48 -4.07 10.76
CA GLN A 302 -13.83 -4.43 11.20
C GLN A 302 -14.90 -3.86 10.26
N HIS A 303 -14.74 -2.59 9.85
CA HIS A 303 -15.62 -1.97 8.85
C HIS A 303 -15.61 -2.70 7.50
N LEU A 304 -14.47 -3.26 7.07
CA LEU A 304 -14.45 -4.08 5.85
C LEU A 304 -15.34 -5.32 5.96
N GLY A 305 -15.58 -5.85 7.16
CA GLY A 305 -16.38 -7.06 7.37
C GLY A 305 -17.88 -6.84 7.50
N SER A 306 -18.31 -5.61 7.79
CA SER A 306 -19.72 -5.32 8.09
C SER A 306 -20.23 -3.98 7.57
N GLY A 307 -19.36 -3.18 6.95
CA GLY A 307 -19.70 -1.84 6.47
C GLY A 307 -20.49 -1.89 5.16
N PRO A 308 -21.21 -0.81 4.84
CA PRO A 308 -21.83 -0.65 3.53
C PRO A 308 -20.79 -0.25 2.49
N PHE A 309 -20.95 -0.78 1.29
CA PHE A 309 -20.14 -0.48 0.12
C PHE A 309 -21.02 0.03 -0.99
N VAL A 310 -20.55 1.03 -1.72
CA VAL A 310 -21.33 1.66 -2.80
C VAL A 310 -20.62 1.39 -4.11
N THR A 311 -21.36 0.87 -5.10
CA THR A 311 -20.88 0.72 -6.48
C THR A 311 -20.78 2.09 -7.18
N ASP A 312 -20.14 2.14 -8.35
CA ASP A 312 -20.12 3.37 -9.16
C ASP A 312 -21.52 3.84 -9.59
N ASP A 313 -22.49 2.92 -9.67
CA ASP A 313 -23.91 3.20 -9.98
C ASP A 313 -24.73 3.65 -8.75
N GLY A 314 -24.12 3.67 -7.55
CA GLY A 314 -24.78 4.07 -6.32
C GLY A 314 -25.56 2.95 -5.62
N GLU A 315 -25.42 1.70 -6.05
CA GLU A 315 -26.01 0.54 -5.36
C GLU A 315 -25.23 0.25 -4.07
N GLU A 316 -25.96 0.15 -2.95
CA GLU A 316 -25.39 -0.21 -1.66
C GLU A 316 -25.38 -1.73 -1.49
N LEU A 317 -24.20 -2.30 -1.26
CA LEU A 317 -23.95 -3.71 -1.06
C LEU A 317 -23.31 -3.95 0.32
N ASP A 318 -23.54 -5.14 0.87
CA ASP A 318 -22.77 -5.65 1.99
C ASP A 318 -21.42 -6.24 1.52
N THR A 319 -20.58 -6.66 2.47
CA THR A 319 -19.28 -7.26 2.14
C THR A 319 -19.42 -8.54 1.30
N LEU A 320 -20.49 -9.32 1.48
CA LEU A 320 -20.72 -10.54 0.68
C LEU A 320 -21.02 -10.20 -0.78
N GLY A 321 -21.87 -9.21 -1.05
CA GLY A 321 -22.19 -8.72 -2.39
C GLY A 321 -20.95 -8.21 -3.11
N LEU A 322 -20.10 -7.47 -2.40
CA LEU A 322 -18.79 -7.01 -2.90
C LEU A 322 -17.88 -8.17 -3.32
N ILE A 323 -17.77 -9.21 -2.49
CA ILE A 323 -16.89 -10.37 -2.77
C ILE A 323 -17.43 -11.20 -3.96
N GLN A 324 -18.76 -11.22 -4.17
CA GLN A 324 -19.39 -11.92 -5.29
C GLN A 324 -19.14 -11.25 -6.65
N GLN A 325 -18.67 -10.00 -6.65
CA GLN A 325 -18.35 -9.22 -7.85
C GLN A 325 -16.84 -8.94 -7.93
N PRO A 326 -15.99 -9.98 -8.15
CA PRO A 326 -14.55 -9.82 -8.16
C PRO A 326 -14.10 -8.87 -9.27
N GLY A 327 -13.22 -7.94 -8.92
CA GLY A 327 -12.64 -6.97 -9.84
C GLY A 327 -13.45 -5.68 -10.03
N ALA A 328 -14.67 -5.59 -9.49
CA ALA A 328 -15.43 -4.35 -9.46
C ALA A 328 -14.85 -3.36 -8.43
N LEU A 329 -15.00 -2.06 -8.73
CA LEU A 329 -14.61 -0.97 -7.85
C LEU A 329 -15.75 -0.66 -6.89
N PHE A 330 -15.42 -0.56 -5.60
CA PHE A 330 -16.37 -0.17 -4.57
C PHE A 330 -15.80 0.97 -3.76
N ARG A 331 -16.70 1.77 -3.19
CA ARG A 331 -16.38 2.89 -2.32
C ARG A 331 -17.02 2.70 -0.96
N THR A 332 -16.33 3.14 0.08
CA THR A 332 -16.91 3.16 1.42
C THR A 332 -16.38 4.36 2.21
N SER A 333 -17.22 4.94 3.04
CA SER A 333 -16.86 6.04 3.92
C SER A 333 -16.64 5.50 5.33
N PHE A 334 -15.46 5.76 5.89
CA PHE A 334 -15.10 5.34 7.24
C PHE A 334 -14.32 6.44 7.94
N ASP A 335 -14.76 6.83 9.14
CA ASP A 335 -14.13 7.88 9.96
C ASP A 335 -13.94 9.20 9.19
N GLY A 336 -14.94 9.59 8.39
CA GLY A 336 -14.93 10.80 7.57
C GLY A 336 -13.94 10.76 6.40
N ARG A 337 -13.42 9.58 6.05
CA ARG A 337 -12.53 9.35 4.90
C ARG A 337 -13.19 8.40 3.91
N GLU A 338 -13.07 8.75 2.65
CA GLU A 338 -13.45 7.89 1.53
C GLU A 338 -12.33 6.90 1.22
N TYR A 339 -12.71 5.64 1.04
CA TYR A 339 -11.86 4.54 0.63
C TYR A 339 -12.39 3.93 -0.66
N ALA A 340 -11.47 3.55 -1.55
CA ALA A 340 -11.77 2.72 -2.69
C ALA A 340 -11.18 1.33 -2.45
N LEU A 341 -11.89 0.30 -2.92
CA LEU A 341 -11.46 -1.07 -2.76
C LEU A 341 -11.88 -1.93 -3.94
N ILE A 342 -11.10 -2.98 -4.20
CA ILE A 342 -11.38 -3.99 -5.19
C ILE A 342 -11.14 -5.36 -4.55
N SER A 343 -12.10 -6.27 -4.70
CA SER A 343 -11.93 -7.67 -4.31
C SER A 343 -11.29 -8.48 -5.43
N GLN A 344 -10.38 -9.37 -5.05
CA GLN A 344 -9.83 -10.40 -5.90
C GLN A 344 -10.12 -11.75 -5.25
N MET A 345 -10.81 -12.63 -5.97
CA MET A 345 -11.06 -13.98 -5.51
C MET A 345 -9.84 -14.87 -5.78
N ALA A 346 -9.54 -15.74 -4.82
CA ALA A 346 -8.47 -16.73 -4.90
C ALA A 346 -9.01 -18.17 -4.88
N ALA A 347 -10.10 -18.45 -4.17
CA ALA A 347 -10.73 -19.77 -4.11
C ALA A 347 -12.25 -19.72 -4.24
N ARG A 348 -12.82 -20.79 -4.81
CA ARG A 348 -14.27 -21.01 -4.95
C ARG A 348 -14.68 -22.32 -4.30
N SER A 349 -15.88 -22.33 -3.74
CA SER A 349 -16.61 -23.55 -3.40
C SER A 349 -17.03 -24.29 -4.67
N GLU A 350 -17.44 -25.55 -4.55
CA GLU A 350 -17.99 -26.35 -5.65
C GLU A 350 -19.20 -25.67 -6.32
N ASP A 351 -20.00 -24.94 -5.55
CA ASP A 351 -21.14 -24.16 -6.05
C ASP A 351 -20.72 -22.85 -6.77
N GLY A 352 -19.42 -22.62 -6.94
CA GLY A 352 -18.86 -21.43 -7.58
C GLY A 352 -18.83 -20.18 -6.70
N ARG A 353 -19.29 -20.27 -5.44
CA ARG A 353 -19.27 -19.17 -4.47
C ARG A 353 -17.84 -18.85 -4.01
N PRO A 354 -17.50 -17.58 -3.77
CA PRO A 354 -16.18 -17.20 -3.26
C PRO A 354 -15.97 -17.73 -1.84
N VAL A 355 -14.84 -18.39 -1.60
CA VAL A 355 -14.45 -18.93 -0.29
C VAL A 355 -13.28 -18.17 0.30
N ALA A 356 -12.31 -17.80 -0.53
CA ALA A 356 -11.15 -17.04 -0.09
C ALA A 356 -10.68 -16.06 -1.16
N GLY A 357 -10.02 -14.99 -0.73
CA GLY A 357 -9.41 -14.02 -1.63
C GLY A 357 -8.71 -12.89 -0.88
N ALA A 358 -8.45 -11.81 -1.59
CA ALA A 358 -7.87 -10.59 -1.05
C ALA A 358 -8.73 -9.38 -1.42
N MET A 359 -8.86 -8.44 -0.49
CA MET A 359 -9.34 -7.09 -0.76
C MET A 359 -8.14 -6.17 -0.79
N VAL A 360 -8.04 -5.38 -1.85
CA VAL A 360 -7.09 -4.27 -1.93
C VAL A 360 -7.84 -3.00 -1.61
N VAL A 361 -7.33 -2.22 -0.67
CA VAL A 361 -7.98 -1.03 -0.12
C VAL A 361 -7.03 0.15 -0.24
N THR A 362 -7.53 1.28 -0.71
CA THR A 362 -6.76 2.53 -0.73
C THR A 362 -7.60 3.70 -0.26
N SER A 363 -6.96 4.70 0.34
CA SER A 363 -7.66 5.90 0.78
C SER A 363 -7.75 6.90 -0.37
N LEU A 364 -8.96 7.27 -0.77
CA LEU A 364 -9.20 8.34 -1.73
C LEU A 364 -8.93 9.73 -1.11
N SER A 365 -8.91 9.82 0.22
CA SER A 365 -8.82 11.10 0.95
C SER A 365 -7.39 11.57 1.17
N VAL A 366 -6.43 10.66 1.33
CA VAL A 366 -5.03 10.99 1.64
C VAL A 366 -4.34 11.77 0.50
N PRO A 367 -4.46 11.37 -0.78
CA PRO A 367 -3.83 12.10 -1.89
C PRO A 367 -4.36 13.53 -2.08
N VAL A 368 -5.59 13.80 -1.62
CA VAL A 368 -6.26 15.10 -1.83
C VAL A 368 -5.86 16.15 -0.80
N LEU A 369 -5.34 15.75 0.37
CA LEU A 369 -4.92 16.68 1.45
C LEU A 369 -3.91 17.74 1.00
N PRO A 370 -2.77 17.40 0.35
CA PRO A 370 -1.80 18.41 -0.10
C PRO A 370 -2.39 19.33 -1.17
N VAL A 371 -3.27 18.82 -2.04
CA VAL A 371 -3.94 19.61 -3.08
C VAL A 371 -4.87 20.64 -2.44
N ARG A 372 -5.63 20.26 -1.41
CA ARG A 372 -6.52 21.18 -0.69
C ARG A 372 -5.74 22.29 0.01
N GLY A 373 -4.61 21.97 0.64
CA GLY A 373 -3.73 22.96 1.29
C GLY A 373 -3.08 23.91 0.27
N ALA A 374 -2.53 23.36 -0.83
CA ALA A 374 -1.97 24.17 -1.91
C ALA A 374 -3.03 25.10 -2.53
N PHE A 375 -4.26 24.62 -2.68
CA PHE A 375 -5.37 25.43 -3.17
C PHE A 375 -5.77 26.53 -2.20
N GLN A 376 -5.86 26.26 -0.90
CA GLN A 376 -6.17 27.30 0.10
C GLN A 376 -5.10 28.40 0.07
N ASN A 377 -3.83 28.03 -0.08
CA ASN A 377 -2.74 28.98 -0.26
C ASN A 377 -2.85 29.75 -1.58
N LEU A 378 -3.20 29.07 -2.69
CA LEU A 378 -3.43 29.70 -3.99
C LEU A 378 -4.59 30.71 -3.93
N LEU A 379 -5.69 30.36 -3.28
CA LEU A 379 -6.85 31.23 -3.10
C LEU A 379 -6.49 32.43 -2.21
N LEU A 380 -5.71 32.21 -1.14
CA LEU A 380 -5.18 33.29 -0.31
C LEU A 380 -4.28 34.25 -1.12
N VAL A 381 -3.36 33.72 -1.92
CA VAL A 381 -2.48 34.53 -2.80
C VAL A 381 -3.30 35.29 -3.83
N ALA A 382 -4.28 34.65 -4.47
CA ALA A 382 -5.19 35.30 -5.40
C ALA A 382 -6.01 36.42 -4.73
N PHE A 383 -6.46 36.19 -3.49
CA PHE A 383 -7.17 37.19 -2.70
C PHE A 383 -6.28 38.37 -2.30
N ILE A 384 -5.02 38.12 -1.94
CA ILE A 384 -4.04 39.19 -1.66
C ILE A 384 -3.77 40.01 -2.93
N LEU A 385 -3.54 39.36 -4.07
CA LEU A 385 -3.36 40.04 -5.35
C LEU A 385 -4.59 40.87 -5.74
N LEU A 386 -5.78 40.35 -5.46
CA LEU A 386 -7.03 41.07 -5.64
C LEU A 386 -7.07 42.35 -4.78
N LEU A 387 -6.76 42.24 -3.48
CA LEU A 387 -6.73 43.39 -2.57
C LEU A 387 -5.69 44.44 -3.01
N VAL A 388 -4.53 44.00 -3.47
CA VAL A 388 -3.49 44.89 -4.03
C VAL A 388 -4.00 45.58 -5.29
N GLY A 389 -4.70 44.86 -6.17
CA GLY A 389 -5.31 45.42 -7.38
C GLY A 389 -6.42 46.44 -7.09
N VAL A 390 -7.31 46.16 -6.14
CA VAL A 390 -8.36 47.11 -5.70
C VAL A 390 -7.74 48.32 -5.01
N GLY A 391 -6.80 48.09 -4.09
CA GLY A 391 -6.12 49.15 -3.36
C GLY A 391 -5.34 50.07 -4.31
N GLY A 392 -4.54 49.48 -5.19
CA GLY A 392 -3.77 50.21 -6.19
C GLY A 392 -4.65 50.98 -7.17
N SER A 393 -5.71 50.38 -7.71
CA SER A 393 -6.64 51.09 -8.60
C SER A 393 -7.35 52.24 -7.90
N THR A 394 -7.72 52.09 -6.63
CA THR A 394 -8.36 53.16 -5.85
C THR A 394 -7.41 54.33 -5.65
N VAL A 395 -6.13 54.06 -5.35
CA VAL A 395 -5.09 55.09 -5.24
C VAL A 395 -4.93 55.84 -6.57
N VAL A 396 -4.75 55.12 -7.69
CA VAL A 396 -4.59 55.73 -9.02
C VAL A 396 -5.81 56.57 -9.41
N VAL A 397 -7.03 56.04 -9.20
CA VAL A 397 -8.27 56.77 -9.50
C VAL A 397 -8.42 58.00 -8.60
N SER A 398 -8.06 57.92 -7.32
CA SER A 398 -8.12 59.05 -6.41
C SER A 398 -7.10 60.14 -6.76
N GLN A 399 -5.92 59.74 -7.25
CA GLN A 399 -4.87 60.65 -7.70
C GLN A 399 -5.23 61.34 -9.02
N MET A 400 -5.96 60.69 -9.93
CA MET A 400 -6.38 61.32 -11.18
C MET A 400 -7.69 62.11 -11.09
N LEU A 401 -8.67 61.64 -10.31
CA LEU A 401 -9.97 62.33 -10.22
C LEU A 401 -9.89 63.63 -9.45
N LYS A 402 -9.12 63.70 -8.36
CA LYS A 402 -9.01 64.92 -7.54
C LYS A 402 -8.55 66.13 -8.37
N PRO A 403 -7.44 66.06 -9.13
CA PRO A 403 -7.02 67.16 -9.99
C PRO A 403 -8.09 67.57 -11.03
N ILE A 404 -8.79 66.60 -11.63
CA ILE A 404 -9.85 66.89 -12.61
C ILE A 404 -11.03 67.59 -11.95
N GLU A 405 -11.42 67.17 -10.74
CA GLU A 405 -12.48 67.82 -9.96
C GLU A 405 -12.09 69.26 -9.58
N GLU A 406 -10.84 69.49 -9.18
CA GLU A 406 -10.31 70.84 -8.89
C GLU A 406 -10.29 71.73 -10.14
N ILE A 407 -9.89 71.18 -11.29
CA ILE A 407 -9.92 71.90 -12.57
C ILE A 407 -11.35 72.26 -12.94
N SER A 408 -12.28 71.31 -12.87
CA SER A 408 -13.71 71.54 -13.13
C SER A 408 -14.30 72.59 -12.19
N LYS A 409 -13.94 72.56 -10.91
CA LYS A 409 -14.38 73.56 -9.93
C LYS A 409 -13.83 74.95 -10.29
N GLY A 410 -12.55 75.04 -10.66
CA GLY A 410 -11.97 76.30 -11.10
C GLY A 410 -12.63 76.86 -12.36
N ILE A 411 -12.98 76.01 -13.33
CA ILE A 411 -13.75 76.43 -14.51
C ILE A 411 -15.10 77.01 -14.10
N GLN A 412 -15.80 76.39 -13.14
CA GLN A 412 -17.08 76.89 -12.63
C GLN A 412 -16.93 78.23 -11.89
N GLU A 413 -15.88 78.42 -11.09
CA GLU A 413 -15.58 79.68 -10.41
C GLU A 413 -15.35 80.82 -11.42
N VAL A 414 -14.56 80.56 -12.47
CA VAL A 414 -14.31 81.55 -13.53
C VAL A 414 -15.61 81.89 -14.28
N ILE A 415 -16.44 80.89 -14.60
CA ILE A 415 -17.75 81.10 -15.24
C ILE A 415 -18.71 81.88 -14.32
N ALA A 416 -18.68 81.63 -13.01
CA ALA A 416 -19.46 82.36 -12.01
C ALA A 416 -19.00 83.82 -11.81
N GLY A 417 -17.93 84.24 -12.50
CA GLY A 417 -17.43 85.61 -12.50
C GLY A 417 -16.27 85.86 -11.53
N ASN A 418 -15.72 84.82 -10.89
CA ASN A 418 -14.53 84.94 -10.08
C ASN A 418 -13.28 85.04 -10.97
N ARG A 419 -12.96 86.26 -11.40
CA ARG A 419 -11.84 86.55 -12.31
C ARG A 419 -10.46 86.35 -11.68
N ASP A 420 -10.39 86.27 -10.36
CA ASP A 420 -9.11 86.14 -9.65
C ASP A 420 -8.79 84.68 -9.26
N TYR A 421 -9.61 83.73 -9.71
CA TYR A 421 -9.31 82.32 -9.53
C TYR A 421 -8.09 81.91 -10.36
N MET A 422 -7.06 81.41 -9.70
CA MET A 422 -5.92 80.74 -10.33
C MET A 422 -5.96 79.26 -9.96
N TRP A 423 -5.81 78.38 -10.95
CA TRP A 423 -5.63 76.96 -10.68
C TRP A 423 -4.30 76.77 -9.95
N PRO A 424 -4.28 76.10 -8.78
CA PRO A 424 -3.03 75.83 -8.07
C PRO A 424 -2.13 74.97 -8.94
N VAL A 425 -0.90 75.43 -9.16
CA VAL A 425 0.14 74.69 -9.87
C VAL A 425 0.98 73.97 -8.83
N GLU A 426 0.71 72.68 -8.63
CA GLU A 426 1.55 71.82 -7.80
C GLU A 426 2.54 71.07 -8.70
N ASP A 427 3.84 71.29 -8.48
CA ASP A 427 4.95 70.73 -9.29
C ASP A 427 4.98 69.20 -9.37
N SER A 428 4.29 68.50 -8.45
CA SER A 428 4.23 67.04 -8.42
C SER A 428 3.08 66.43 -9.21
N ASN A 429 2.18 67.23 -9.78
CA ASN A 429 0.97 66.73 -10.41
C ASN A 429 1.13 66.59 -11.93
N TYR A 430 0.75 65.43 -12.48
CA TYR A 430 0.83 65.13 -13.93
C TYR A 430 -0.02 66.08 -14.81
N LEU A 431 -0.87 66.91 -14.22
CA LEU A 431 -1.68 67.92 -14.91
C LEU A 431 -1.13 69.34 -14.77
N CYS A 432 0.10 69.51 -14.26
CA CYS A 432 0.75 70.81 -14.08
C CYS A 432 0.69 71.67 -15.37
N ASP A 433 1.06 71.09 -16.51
CA ASP A 433 1.01 71.76 -17.82
C ASP A 433 -0.41 72.20 -18.21
N MET A 434 -1.43 71.43 -17.79
CA MET A 434 -2.83 71.76 -18.06
C MET A 434 -3.33 72.88 -17.15
N SER A 435 -3.00 72.88 -15.86
CA SER A 435 -3.29 74.00 -14.97
C SER A 435 -2.61 75.29 -15.42
N HIS A 436 -1.36 75.17 -15.88
CA HIS A 436 -0.57 76.28 -16.38
C HIS A 436 -1.19 76.89 -17.65
N SER A 437 -1.49 76.06 -18.64
CA SER A 437 -2.15 76.51 -19.88
C SER A 437 -3.54 77.09 -19.65
N LEU A 438 -4.31 76.55 -18.68
CA LEU A 438 -5.60 77.12 -18.28
C LEU A 438 -5.46 78.50 -17.62
N ASN A 439 -4.45 78.67 -16.74
CA ASN A 439 -4.15 79.97 -16.13
C ASN A 439 -3.79 81.02 -17.20
N ILE A 440 -2.95 80.68 -18.19
CA ILE A 440 -2.60 81.57 -19.30
C ILE A 440 -3.82 81.93 -20.14
N MET A 441 -4.63 80.93 -20.55
CA MET A 441 -5.84 81.18 -21.32
C MET A 441 -6.83 82.07 -20.56
N SER A 442 -7.00 81.84 -19.26
CA SER A 442 -7.83 82.68 -18.40
C SER A 442 -7.30 84.12 -18.31
N ALA A 443 -5.99 84.31 -18.14
CA ALA A 443 -5.37 85.64 -18.11
C ALA A 443 -5.60 86.40 -19.43
N ARG A 444 -5.40 85.74 -20.58
CA ARG A 444 -5.66 86.34 -21.91
C ARG A 444 -7.12 86.73 -22.11
N LEU A 445 -8.06 85.85 -21.75
CA LEU A 445 -9.49 86.14 -21.86
C LEU A 445 -9.93 87.29 -20.96
N GLN A 446 -9.21 87.55 -19.87
CA GLN A 446 -9.47 88.66 -18.96
C GLN A 446 -8.71 89.95 -19.31
N GLY A 447 -7.83 89.92 -20.32
CA GLY A 447 -6.96 91.05 -20.66
C GLY A 447 -5.87 91.33 -19.62
N LYS A 448 -5.54 90.36 -18.77
CA LYS A 448 -4.41 90.43 -17.83
C LYS A 448 -3.11 90.10 -18.61
N PRO A 449 -1.97 90.73 -18.26
CA PRO A 449 -0.67 90.41 -18.88
C PRO A 449 -0.35 88.91 -18.66
N ASP A 450 0.18 88.26 -19.70
CA ASP A 450 0.50 86.83 -19.66
C ASP A 450 1.51 86.54 -18.54
N PRO A 451 1.26 85.56 -17.67
CA PRO A 451 2.18 85.23 -16.58
C PRO A 451 3.54 84.69 -17.07
N ASP A 452 3.62 84.22 -18.33
CA ASP A 452 4.81 83.65 -18.97
C ASP A 452 5.58 84.61 -19.87
N THR A 453 5.10 85.84 -20.07
CA THR A 453 5.94 86.84 -20.73
C THR A 453 7.00 87.29 -19.73
N ASP A 454 8.23 86.82 -19.94
CA ASP A 454 9.43 87.10 -19.16
C ASP A 454 9.70 88.61 -18.91
N GLU A 455 8.92 89.51 -19.51
CA GLU A 455 8.92 90.94 -19.20
C GLU A 455 8.34 91.29 -17.82
N ALA A 456 7.64 90.37 -17.13
CA ALA A 456 7.10 90.60 -15.79
C ALA A 456 7.90 89.95 -14.64
N ALA A 457 8.79 89.00 -14.92
CA ALA A 457 9.56 88.29 -13.89
C ALA A 457 10.60 89.17 -13.18
N ASP A 458 10.99 90.29 -13.79
CA ASP A 458 11.95 91.23 -13.21
C ASP A 458 11.29 92.36 -12.37
N ALA A 459 9.95 92.43 -12.29
CA ALA A 459 9.28 93.64 -11.80
C ALA A 459 8.53 93.56 -10.46
N ALA A 460 8.27 92.38 -9.87
CA ALA A 460 7.32 92.34 -8.73
C ALA A 460 7.59 91.36 -7.57
N TRP A 461 8.73 90.67 -7.49
CA TRP A 461 9.04 89.79 -6.35
C TRP A 461 10.47 89.95 -5.76
N GLY A 462 11.12 91.09 -6.02
CA GLY A 462 12.34 91.49 -5.32
C GLY A 462 12.05 92.42 -4.14
N GLY A 463 12.08 91.91 -2.91
CA GLY A 463 12.11 92.80 -1.73
C GLY A 463 11.73 92.17 -0.39
N GLY A 464 12.50 91.23 0.11
CA GLY A 464 12.32 90.70 1.47
C GLY A 464 13.51 89.88 1.96
N GLY A 465 14.64 90.54 2.17
CA GLY A 465 15.85 89.91 2.70
C GLY A 465 15.68 89.42 4.15
N GLY A 466 16.35 88.32 4.47
CA GLY A 466 16.55 87.82 5.83
C GLY A 466 17.60 86.71 5.86
N PRO A 467 18.55 86.71 6.80
CA PRO A 467 19.92 86.27 6.54
C PRO A 467 20.23 84.81 6.88
N SER A 468 21.36 84.40 6.33
CA SER A 468 22.22 83.27 6.65
C SER A 468 22.13 82.69 8.08
N GLY A 469 22.19 81.36 8.17
CA GLY A 469 22.62 80.70 9.40
C GLY A 469 22.43 79.19 9.39
N GLY A 470 23.53 78.44 9.27
CA GLY A 470 23.63 77.13 9.93
C GLY A 470 23.96 75.93 9.03
N ALA A 471 25.24 75.82 8.65
CA ALA A 471 25.84 74.53 8.36
C ALA A 471 26.03 73.71 9.66
N LYS A 472 25.75 72.40 9.61
CA LYS A 472 26.37 71.38 10.46
C LYS A 472 26.23 69.98 9.82
N PRO A 473 27.07 69.00 10.19
CA PRO A 473 27.92 68.30 9.23
C PRO A 473 27.59 66.81 9.11
N ALA A 474 28.27 66.20 8.15
CA ALA A 474 28.37 64.76 7.97
C ALA A 474 28.96 64.03 9.20
N ALA A 475 28.36 62.88 9.52
CA ALA A 475 28.95 61.70 10.17
C ALA A 475 27.92 60.57 10.02
N GLY A 476 28.24 59.33 9.67
CA GLY A 476 29.51 58.69 9.43
C GLY A 476 29.25 57.27 8.91
N ALA A 477 30.24 56.74 8.21
CA ALA A 477 30.29 55.35 7.79
C ALA A 477 30.44 54.41 9.00
N GLY A 478 29.90 53.20 8.86
CA GLY A 478 30.18 52.06 9.72
C GLY A 478 29.82 50.76 9.00
N PRO A 479 30.80 49.92 8.61
CA PRO A 479 30.59 48.69 7.86
C PRO A 479 30.46 47.49 8.81
N LYS A 480 29.61 46.50 8.47
CA LYS A 480 29.84 45.11 8.87
C LYS A 480 29.40 44.13 7.79
N ALA A 481 30.40 43.36 7.37
CA ALA A 481 30.31 42.15 6.59
C ALA A 481 29.62 41.01 7.36
N GLY A 482 29.12 40.04 6.60
CA GLY A 482 28.56 38.77 7.06
C GLY A 482 27.51 38.28 6.05
N ALA A 483 27.92 37.83 4.87
CA ALA A 483 28.17 36.42 4.58
C ALA A 483 26.96 35.51 4.90
N SER A 484 26.19 35.14 3.89
CA SER A 484 26.11 33.74 3.42
C SER A 484 24.99 33.60 2.40
N ALA A 485 25.36 33.11 1.22
CA ALA A 485 24.45 32.57 0.23
C ALA A 485 23.71 31.35 0.82
N GLY A 486 22.38 31.42 0.83
CA GLY A 486 21.54 30.24 1.03
C GLY A 486 21.51 29.42 -0.24
N GLY A 487 22.58 28.64 -0.47
CA GLY A 487 22.57 27.54 -1.42
C GLY A 487 21.61 26.47 -0.94
N ILE A 488 20.65 26.12 -1.80
CA ILE A 488 19.82 24.92 -1.64
C ILE A 488 20.69 23.74 -2.10
N THR A 489 21.42 23.16 -1.15
CA THR A 489 22.04 21.83 -1.26
C THR A 489 21.88 21.15 0.08
N GLY A 490 20.96 20.18 0.13
CA GLY A 490 20.62 19.41 1.33
C GLY A 490 19.85 18.13 0.98
N LEU A 491 20.34 17.39 0.00
CA LEU A 491 19.98 15.97 -0.23
C LEU A 491 21.19 15.15 0.23
N GLY A 492 21.09 14.58 1.43
CA GLY A 492 22.12 13.71 1.96
C GLY A 492 21.93 13.41 3.45
N GLY A 493 21.45 12.20 3.75
CA GLY A 493 21.77 11.53 5.01
C GLY A 493 20.69 11.50 6.09
N LEU A 494 19.66 10.66 5.90
CA LEU A 494 19.01 9.99 7.04
C LEU A 494 19.11 8.47 6.83
N ARG A 495 20.31 7.96 7.12
CA ARG A 495 20.56 6.55 7.42
C ARG A 495 20.58 6.44 8.95
N GLY A 496 19.39 6.46 9.55
CA GLY A 496 19.20 6.21 10.98
C GLY A 496 18.86 4.75 11.21
N ARG A 497 19.87 3.94 11.55
CA ARG A 497 19.69 2.62 12.16
C ARG A 497 18.94 2.83 13.48
N SER A 498 17.69 2.41 13.55
CA SER A 498 17.05 2.11 14.83
C SER A 498 17.60 0.76 15.29
N ALA A 499 18.45 0.80 16.30
CA ALA A 499 18.81 -0.36 17.09
C ALA A 499 17.54 -0.83 17.81
N ARG A 500 17.01 -1.98 17.39
CA ARG A 500 15.95 -2.69 18.06
C ARG A 500 16.49 -3.11 19.43
N LYS A 501 15.99 -2.45 20.47
CA LYS A 501 16.14 -2.88 21.87
C LYS A 501 15.37 -4.19 21.99
N THR A 502 16.10 -5.29 22.19
CA THR A 502 15.57 -6.54 22.72
C THR A 502 15.12 -6.25 24.15
N GLU A 503 13.81 -6.14 24.33
CA GLU A 503 13.19 -6.31 25.65
C GLU A 503 13.01 -7.81 25.84
N ASP A 504 13.96 -8.38 26.58
CA ASP A 504 13.82 -9.64 27.29
C ASP A 504 12.79 -9.42 28.39
N ASP A 505 11.55 -9.86 28.15
CA ASP A 505 10.54 -10.01 29.19
C ASP A 505 10.59 -11.46 29.71
N ASP A 506 11.42 -11.62 30.75
CA ASP A 506 11.30 -12.69 31.74
C ASP A 506 9.90 -12.64 32.36
N SER A 507 9.04 -13.60 32.01
CA SER A 507 7.86 -13.93 32.80
C SER A 507 7.85 -15.42 33.13
N SER A 508 8.74 -15.78 34.04
CA SER A 508 8.60 -16.97 34.88
C SER A 508 7.51 -16.68 35.92
N ALA A 509 6.32 -17.24 35.71
CA ALA A 509 5.29 -17.34 36.73
C ALA A 509 5.02 -18.82 37.00
N ASP A 510 5.78 -19.37 37.94
CA ASP A 510 5.42 -20.55 38.70
C ASP A 510 4.04 -20.32 39.36
N GLY A 511 3.11 -21.24 39.09
CA GLY A 511 1.81 -21.32 39.75
C GLY A 511 1.52 -22.79 40.07
N PRO A 512 1.11 -23.12 41.31
CA PRO A 512 1.16 -24.49 41.84
C PRO A 512 -0.02 -25.37 41.42
N ASP A 513 0.26 -26.68 41.36
CA ASP A 513 -0.70 -27.77 41.28
C ASP A 513 -1.83 -27.65 42.32
N PRO A 514 -3.07 -28.04 41.96
CA PRO A 514 -4.02 -28.57 42.91
C PRO A 514 -4.16 -30.10 42.78
N ALA A 515 -4.38 -30.68 43.96
CA ALA A 515 -4.52 -32.10 44.30
C ALA A 515 -5.65 -32.86 43.59
#